data_AF-A0A4Q5LXT0-F1
#
_entry.id   AF-A0A4Q5LXT0-F1
#
_cell.length_a   1.000
_cell.length_b   1.000
_cell.length_c   1.000
_cell.angle_alpha   90.00
_cell.angle_beta   90.00
_cell.angle_gamma   90.00
#
_symmetry.space_group_name_H-M   'P 1'
#
loop_
_entity.id
_entity.type
_entity.pdbx_description
1 polymer ?
#
loop_
_entity_poly.entity_id
_entity_poly.type
_entity_poly.pdbx_seq_one_letter_code
_entity_poly.pdbx_strand_id
1 'polypeptide(L)'
;MTIDQKNKVSGLAFLLTALPTMVFANAGSPMMWFGVFHLLILNAVIGWKESAIISKFKIPNRTWLIIIGNYVSMFIGLDYIAPHFSTLIGNHDFWGGKTRYGDYKLQGFTLGMVTSFIATLIIELPFFYLAVKDKFQRRQIFIPFLVANTLTNIIMTIIYFWIVKGGAHW
;
A
#
# COMPACT_ATOMS: atom_id res chain seq x y z
N MET A 1 -6.20 -2.96 52.47
CA MET A 1 -6.81 -3.67 51.32
C MET A 1 -8.09 -2.92 51.00
N THR A 2 -8.37 -2.42 49.80
CA THR A 2 -7.96 -2.88 48.46
C THR A 2 -8.24 -1.75 47.46
N ILE A 3 -7.22 -1.38 46.68
CA ILE A 3 -7.19 -1.03 45.25
C ILE A 3 -8.39 -0.25 44.67
N ASP A 4 -8.20 1.06 44.45
CA ASP A 4 -8.99 1.82 43.48
C ASP A 4 -8.22 1.84 42.14
N GLN A 5 -8.60 0.95 41.23
CA GLN A 5 -8.02 0.80 39.90
C GLN A 5 -8.58 1.88 38.98
N LYS A 6 -7.78 2.92 38.76
CA LYS A 6 -7.95 3.90 37.68
C LYS A 6 -8.44 3.21 36.40
N ASN A 7 -9.58 3.68 35.88
CA ASN A 7 -10.10 3.39 34.55
C ASN A 7 -9.08 3.84 33.49
N LYS A 8 -8.07 3.00 33.25
CA LYS A 8 -7.28 3.02 32.02
C LYS A 8 -8.07 2.22 30.99
N VAL A 9 -9.15 2.81 30.49
CA VAL A 9 -9.63 2.45 29.15
C VAL A 9 -8.47 2.81 28.24
N SER A 10 -7.66 1.80 27.92
CA SER A 10 -6.40 1.98 27.21
C SER A 10 -6.71 2.58 25.84
N GLY A 11 -5.82 3.41 25.30
CA GLY A 11 -5.96 3.94 23.93
C GLY A 11 -6.14 2.83 22.87
N LEU A 12 -5.82 1.58 23.23
CA LEU A 12 -6.11 0.38 22.45
C LEU A 12 -7.62 0.15 22.26
N ALA A 13 -8.45 0.37 23.29
CA ALA A 13 -9.90 0.23 23.20
C ALA A 13 -10.51 1.27 22.25
N PHE A 14 -10.01 2.51 22.29
CA PHE A 14 -10.44 3.56 21.35
C PHE A 14 -9.99 3.26 19.91
N LEU A 15 -8.75 2.79 19.73
CA LEU A 15 -8.24 2.30 18.43
C LEU A 15 -9.07 1.14 17.88
N LEU A 16 -9.48 0.21 18.73
CA LEU A 16 -10.33 -0.93 18.35
C LEU A 16 -11.76 -0.52 17.99
N THR A 17 -12.30 0.56 18.58
CA THR A 17 -13.61 1.12 18.21
C THR A 17 -13.56 2.07 17.01
N ALA A 18 -12.38 2.63 16.69
CA ALA A 18 -12.15 3.44 15.51
C ALA A 18 -11.86 2.58 14.26
N LEU A 19 -11.60 1.28 14.43
CA LEU A 19 -11.62 0.32 13.32
C LEU A 19 -13.04 0.29 12.77
N PRO A 20 -13.24 0.59 11.47
CA PRO A 20 -14.56 0.54 10.89
C PRO A 20 -15.13 -0.86 11.10
N THR A 21 -16.28 -0.97 11.77
CA THR A 21 -17.09 -2.18 11.84
C THR A 21 -17.74 -2.46 10.48
N MET A 22 -16.96 -2.43 9.41
CA MET A 22 -17.35 -2.88 8.09
C MET A 22 -17.06 -4.37 8.02
N VAL A 23 -17.90 -5.14 8.72
CA VAL A 23 -18.02 -6.57 8.47
C VAL A 23 -18.67 -6.71 7.09
N PHE A 24 -17.85 -6.63 6.04
CA PHE A 24 -18.28 -6.95 4.69
C PHE A 24 -18.64 -8.43 4.64
N ALA A 25 -19.76 -8.78 4.01
CA ALA A 25 -20.16 -10.18 3.77
C ALA A 25 -19.12 -10.99 2.95
N ASN A 26 -18.10 -10.32 2.39
CA ASN A 26 -16.97 -10.93 1.70
C ASN A 26 -15.74 -11.20 2.60
N ALA A 27 -15.80 -10.94 3.91
CA ALA A 27 -14.68 -10.97 4.88
C ALA A 27 -13.82 -12.26 4.92
N GLY A 28 -14.13 -13.27 4.11
CA GLY A 28 -13.35 -14.49 3.94
C GLY A 28 -12.34 -14.49 2.78
N SER A 29 -12.31 -13.49 1.87
CA SER A 29 -11.41 -13.57 0.72
C SER A 29 -9.95 -13.26 1.09
N PRO A 30 -8.96 -14.07 0.63
CA PRO A 30 -7.53 -13.77 0.82
C PRO A 30 -7.13 -12.37 0.34
N MET A 31 -7.79 -11.87 -0.70
CA MET A 31 -7.57 -10.53 -1.26
C MET A 31 -7.92 -9.41 -0.26
N MET A 32 -9.03 -9.53 0.48
CA MET A 32 -9.37 -8.52 1.49
C MET A 32 -8.45 -8.56 2.70
N TRP A 33 -8.11 -9.75 3.22
CA TRP A 33 -7.16 -9.86 4.33
C TRP A 33 -5.78 -9.34 3.96
N PHE A 34 -5.34 -9.63 2.73
CA PHE A 34 -4.13 -9.03 2.20
C PHE A 34 -4.24 -7.51 2.09
N GLY A 35 -5.38 -6.97 1.63
CA GLY A 35 -5.63 -5.53 1.62
C GLY A 35 -5.53 -4.89 3.01
N VAL A 36 -6.14 -5.50 4.04
CA VAL A 36 -6.06 -5.01 5.43
C VAL A 36 -4.64 -5.11 5.98
N PHE A 37 -3.97 -6.25 5.79
CA PHE A 37 -2.57 -6.42 6.20
C PHE A 37 -1.65 -5.41 5.47
N HIS A 38 -1.94 -5.16 4.20
CA HIS A 38 -1.24 -4.18 3.40
C HIS A 38 -1.42 -2.78 3.99
N LEU A 39 -2.66 -2.45 4.34
CA LEU A 39 -3.05 -1.18 4.93
C LEU A 39 -2.53 -0.95 6.35
N LEU A 40 -2.25 -1.98 7.14
CA LEU A 40 -1.82 -1.81 8.53
C LEU A 40 -0.32 -1.98 8.74
N ILE A 41 0.32 -2.89 7.99
CA ILE A 41 1.68 -3.36 8.31
C ILE A 41 2.59 -3.32 7.07
N LEU A 42 2.12 -3.83 5.93
CA LEU A 42 3.02 -4.05 4.79
C LEU A 42 3.58 -2.75 4.23
N ASN A 43 2.81 -1.66 4.19
CA ASN A 43 3.30 -0.35 3.74
C ASN A 43 4.48 0.16 4.58
N ALA A 44 4.47 -0.07 5.90
CA ALA A 44 5.61 0.28 6.75
C ALA A 44 6.84 -0.58 6.44
N VAL A 45 6.64 -1.88 6.16
CA VAL A 45 7.72 -2.79 5.77
C VAL A 45 8.28 -2.40 4.40
N ILE A 46 7.43 -2.07 3.43
CA ILE A 46 7.84 -1.59 2.10
C ILE A 46 8.68 -0.32 2.24
N GLY A 47 8.15 0.71 2.92
CA GLY A 47 8.89 1.96 3.09
C GLY A 47 10.22 1.79 3.84
N TRP A 48 10.30 0.86 4.80
CA TRP A 48 11.57 0.49 5.43
C TRP A 48 12.56 -0.16 4.46
N LYS A 49 12.09 -1.10 3.61
CA LYS A 49 12.93 -1.73 2.58
C LYS A 49 13.40 -0.73 1.53
N GLU A 50 12.54 0.19 1.09
CA GLU A 50 12.90 1.24 0.13
C GLU A 50 13.94 2.18 0.71
N SER A 51 13.78 2.59 1.97
CA SER A 51 14.79 3.35 2.70
C SER A 51 16.14 2.63 2.76
N ALA A 52 16.12 1.31 2.98
CA ALA A 52 17.33 0.48 2.95
C ALA A 52 17.95 0.41 1.55
N ILE A 53 17.14 0.31 0.49
CA ILE A 53 17.62 0.34 -0.90
C ILE A 53 18.30 1.67 -1.20
N ILE A 54 17.67 2.81 -0.90
CA ILE A 54 18.27 4.15 -1.08
C ILE A 54 19.58 4.26 -0.31
N SER A 55 19.66 3.69 0.89
CA SER A 55 20.87 3.73 1.71
C SER A 55 22.06 3.00 1.05
N LYS A 56 21.80 2.00 0.19
CA LYS A 56 22.86 1.33 -0.62
C LYS A 56 23.48 2.28 -1.65
N PHE A 57 22.75 3.31 -2.08
CA PHE A 57 23.28 4.38 -2.94
C PHE A 57 24.04 5.46 -2.14
N LYS A 58 24.30 5.22 -0.85
CA LYS A 58 24.99 6.15 0.06
C LYS A 58 24.23 7.47 0.27
N ILE A 59 22.92 7.49 0.02
CA ILE A 59 22.08 8.68 0.22
C ILE A 59 21.39 8.58 1.58
N PRO A 60 21.80 9.39 2.57
CA PRO A 60 21.19 9.37 3.89
C PRO A 60 19.76 9.91 3.81
N ASN A 61 18.80 9.13 4.30
CA ASN A 61 17.38 9.47 4.19
C ASN A 61 16.64 9.32 5.54
N ARG A 62 15.47 9.95 5.63
CA ARG A 62 14.54 9.87 6.75
C ARG A 62 13.51 8.79 6.43
N THR A 63 13.72 7.58 6.94
CA THR A 63 12.85 6.41 6.71
C THR A 63 11.37 6.69 6.95
N TRP A 64 11.04 7.45 8.00
CA TRP A 64 9.65 7.76 8.35
C TRP A 64 8.91 8.54 7.24
N LEU A 65 9.59 9.40 6.46
CA LEU A 65 8.97 10.13 5.35
C LEU A 65 8.63 9.20 4.18
N ILE A 66 9.48 8.20 3.93
CA ILE A 66 9.25 7.20 2.88
C ILE A 66 8.05 6.31 3.27
N ILE A 67 7.98 5.89 4.54
CA ILE A 67 6.84 5.15 5.08
C ILE A 67 5.54 5.96 4.93
N ILE A 68 5.55 7.25 5.30
CA ILE A 68 4.38 8.12 5.10
C ILE A 68 4.02 8.20 3.61
N GLY A 69 5.00 8.35 2.72
CA GLY A 69 4.78 8.37 1.27
C GLY A 69 4.04 7.11 0.77
N ASN A 70 4.46 5.93 1.23
CA ASN A 70 3.79 4.66 0.93
C ASN A 70 2.33 4.65 1.40
N TYR A 71 2.07 5.05 2.65
CA TYR A 71 0.70 5.14 3.16
C TYR A 71 -0.15 6.13 2.36
N VAL A 72 0.39 7.31 2.04
CA VAL A 72 -0.31 8.32 1.23
C VAL A 72 -0.62 7.78 -0.17
N SER A 73 0.35 7.13 -0.81
CA SER A 73 0.19 6.48 -2.11
C SER A 73 -0.91 5.43 -2.07
N MET A 74 -0.94 4.57 -1.04
CA MET A 74 -1.98 3.58 -0.85
C MET A 74 -3.36 4.22 -0.65
N PHE A 75 -3.51 5.22 0.21
CA PHE A 75 -4.82 5.87 0.44
C PHE A 75 -5.34 6.52 -0.85
N ILE A 76 -4.50 7.26 -1.58
CA ILE A 76 -4.88 7.84 -2.88
C ILE A 76 -5.18 6.74 -3.90
N GLY A 77 -4.40 5.65 -3.88
CA GLY A 77 -4.62 4.43 -4.65
C GLY A 77 -6.02 3.84 -4.45
N LEU A 78 -6.43 3.72 -3.20
CA LEU A 78 -7.70 3.11 -2.80
C LEU A 78 -8.90 4.04 -3.03
N ASP A 79 -8.78 5.31 -2.64
CA ASP A 79 -9.92 6.24 -2.58
C ASP A 79 -10.14 7.00 -3.89
N TYR A 80 -9.10 7.18 -4.71
CA TYR A 80 -9.18 7.99 -5.93
C TYR A 80 -8.86 7.19 -7.20
N ILE A 81 -7.73 6.50 -7.23
CA ILE A 81 -7.27 5.82 -8.45
C ILE A 81 -8.16 4.62 -8.76
N ALA A 82 -8.38 3.73 -7.80
CA ALA A 82 -9.20 2.55 -8.03
C ALA A 82 -10.63 2.88 -8.49
N PRO A 83 -11.37 3.80 -7.81
CA PRO A 83 -12.73 4.12 -8.21
C PRO A 83 -12.76 4.80 -9.58
N HIS A 84 -11.87 5.76 -9.84
CA HIS A 84 -11.84 6.49 -11.10
C HIS A 84 -11.55 5.57 -12.31
N PHE A 85 -10.55 4.69 -12.21
CA PHE A 85 -10.25 3.75 -13.29
C PHE A 85 -11.31 2.64 -13.41
N SER A 86 -11.94 2.22 -12.31
CA SER A 86 -13.06 1.28 -12.37
C SER A 86 -14.24 1.83 -13.17
N THR A 87 -14.53 3.13 -13.05
CA THR A 87 -15.61 3.80 -13.78
C THR A 87 -15.30 4.02 -15.26
N LEU A 88 -14.03 4.32 -15.60
CA LEU A 88 -13.64 4.59 -16.99
C LEU A 88 -13.54 3.34 -17.85
N ILE A 89 -13.12 2.21 -17.27
CA ILE A 89 -12.85 0.96 -18.02
C ILE A 89 -14.06 0.02 -18.00
N GLY A 90 -15.13 0.37 -17.28
CA GLY A 90 -16.30 -0.50 -17.08
C GLY A 90 -15.97 -1.76 -16.26
N ASN A 91 -14.78 -1.81 -15.64
CA ASN A 91 -14.40 -2.87 -14.73
C ASN A 91 -14.69 -2.39 -13.30
N HIS A 92 -15.88 -2.72 -12.80
CA HIS A 92 -16.36 -2.30 -11.47
C HIS A 92 -15.52 -2.80 -10.30
N ASP A 93 -14.49 -3.60 -10.56
CA ASP A 93 -13.64 -4.14 -9.53
C ASP A 93 -12.16 -4.22 -9.91
N PHE A 94 -11.55 -3.04 -9.87
CA PHE A 94 -10.14 -2.82 -10.18
C PHE A 94 -9.17 -3.57 -9.25
N TRP A 95 -9.56 -3.84 -8.00
CA TRP A 95 -8.71 -4.48 -6.99
C TRP A 95 -9.22 -5.82 -6.43
N GLY A 96 -10.33 -6.36 -6.93
CA GLY A 96 -10.87 -7.61 -6.36
C GLY A 96 -11.81 -7.44 -5.15
N GLY A 97 -12.21 -6.22 -4.81
CA GLY A 97 -13.04 -5.93 -3.64
C GLY A 97 -14.53 -6.25 -3.83
N LYS A 98 -15.02 -6.23 -5.08
CA LYS A 98 -16.43 -6.50 -5.43
C LYS A 98 -16.64 -7.74 -6.31
N THR A 99 -15.59 -8.27 -6.92
CA THR A 99 -15.58 -9.51 -7.71
C THR A 99 -15.63 -10.68 -6.77
N ARG A 100 -16.46 -11.67 -7.12
CA ARG A 100 -16.46 -12.93 -6.39
C ARG A 100 -15.10 -13.62 -6.54
N TYR A 101 -14.68 -14.31 -5.49
CA TYR A 101 -13.52 -15.19 -5.58
C TYR A 101 -13.74 -16.18 -6.75
N GLY A 102 -12.98 -16.03 -7.83
CA GLY A 102 -13.16 -16.81 -9.05
C GLY A 102 -13.09 -15.98 -10.33
N ASP A 103 -13.63 -14.75 -10.29
CA ASP A 103 -14.10 -14.06 -11.51
C ASP A 103 -13.19 -12.90 -11.95
N TYR A 104 -11.88 -13.00 -11.71
CA TYR A 104 -10.95 -11.93 -12.02
C TYR A 104 -10.61 -11.87 -13.51
N LYS A 105 -10.72 -10.70 -14.14
CA LYS A 105 -10.29 -10.49 -15.54
C LYS A 105 -8.81 -10.10 -15.60
N LEU A 106 -7.97 -10.92 -16.25
CA LEU A 106 -6.51 -10.74 -16.28
C LEU A 106 -6.08 -9.40 -16.90
N GLN A 107 -6.79 -8.96 -17.93
CA GLN A 107 -6.53 -7.69 -18.60
C GLN A 107 -6.77 -6.50 -17.66
N GLY A 108 -7.87 -6.52 -16.92
CA GLY A 108 -8.20 -5.48 -15.94
C GLY A 108 -7.20 -5.43 -14.79
N PHE A 109 -6.79 -6.61 -14.30
CA PHE A 109 -5.75 -6.72 -13.27
C PHE A 109 -4.41 -6.13 -13.75
N THR A 110 -3.91 -6.56 -14.91
CA THR A 110 -2.62 -6.09 -15.43
C THR A 110 -2.62 -4.58 -15.66
N LEU A 111 -3.67 -4.04 -16.27
CA LEU A 111 -3.83 -2.60 -16.47
C LEU A 111 -3.88 -1.85 -15.13
N GLY A 112 -4.54 -2.44 -14.13
CA GLY A 112 -4.59 -1.88 -12.78
C GLY A 112 -3.22 -1.82 -12.09
N MET A 113 -2.42 -2.88 -12.23
CA MET A 113 -1.05 -2.89 -11.69
C MET A 113 -0.16 -1.83 -12.34
N VAL A 114 -0.22 -1.66 -13.66
CA VAL A 114 0.59 -0.68 -14.39
C VAL A 114 0.19 0.76 -14.03
N THR A 115 -1.11 1.05 -14.05
CA THR A 115 -1.63 2.40 -13.72
C THR A 115 -1.32 2.76 -12.26
N SER A 116 -1.46 1.81 -11.35
CA SER A 116 -1.10 2.02 -9.94
C SER A 116 0.39 2.25 -9.76
N PHE A 117 1.25 1.50 -10.44
CA PHE A 117 2.69 1.72 -10.39
C PHE A 117 3.08 3.14 -10.84
N ILE A 118 2.52 3.61 -11.96
CA ILE A 118 2.78 4.97 -12.45
C ILE A 118 2.29 6.01 -11.43
N ALA A 119 1.11 5.81 -10.85
CA ALA A 119 0.57 6.72 -9.86
C ALA A 119 1.43 6.75 -8.57
N THR A 120 1.88 5.60 -8.09
CA THR A 120 2.83 5.49 -6.99
C THR A 120 4.08 6.32 -7.26
N LEU A 121 4.66 6.21 -8.46
CA LEU A 121 5.84 7.00 -8.82
C LEU A 121 5.59 8.51 -8.74
N ILE A 122 4.40 8.97 -9.11
CA ILE A 122 4.07 10.40 -9.07
C ILE A 122 3.83 10.85 -7.63
N ILE A 123 3.07 10.08 -6.86
CA ILE A 123 2.64 10.44 -5.50
C ILE A 123 3.80 10.37 -4.51
N GLU A 124 4.66 9.37 -4.62
CA GLU A 124 5.73 9.14 -3.64
C GLU A 124 6.97 10.00 -3.86
N LEU A 125 7.22 10.44 -5.11
CA LEU A 125 8.38 11.26 -5.45
C LEU A 125 8.61 12.48 -4.51
N PRO A 126 7.60 13.31 -4.16
CA PRO A 126 7.80 14.40 -3.21
C PRO A 126 8.27 13.92 -1.83
N PHE A 127 7.76 12.79 -1.35
CA PHE A 127 8.17 12.23 -0.05
C PHE A 127 9.61 11.73 -0.09
N PHE A 128 10.00 11.02 -1.15
CA PHE A 128 11.39 10.57 -1.35
C PHE A 128 12.36 11.76 -1.47
N TYR A 129 11.97 12.79 -2.21
CA TYR A 129 12.76 14.00 -2.36
C TYR A 129 12.98 14.72 -1.01
N LEU A 130 11.94 14.82 -0.18
CA LEU A 130 12.02 15.41 1.16
C LEU A 130 12.72 14.51 2.18
N ALA A 131 12.68 13.18 1.96
CA ALA A 131 13.34 12.20 2.84
C ALA A 131 14.86 12.35 2.82
N VAL A 132 15.47 12.79 1.73
CA VAL A 132 16.92 12.99 1.66
C VAL A 132 17.36 14.04 2.69
N LYS A 133 18.30 13.65 3.56
CA LYS A 133 18.84 14.51 4.63
C LYS A 133 19.73 15.62 4.07
N ASP A 134 20.59 15.27 3.10
CA ASP A 134 21.51 16.19 2.45
C ASP A 134 20.88 16.86 1.21
N LYS A 135 20.81 18.20 1.22
CA LYS A 135 20.23 18.97 0.11
C LYS A 135 21.01 18.81 -1.20
N PHE A 136 22.33 18.60 -1.16
CA PHE A 136 23.16 18.45 -2.37
C PHE A 136 22.87 17.13 -3.09
N GLN A 137 22.52 16.09 -2.34
CA GLN A 137 22.23 14.76 -2.87
C GLN A 137 20.79 14.59 -3.37
N ARG A 138 19.89 15.57 -3.10
CA ARG A 138 18.48 15.50 -3.52
C ARG A 138 18.29 15.29 -5.03
N ARG A 139 19.15 15.87 -5.86
CA ARG A 139 19.08 15.69 -7.32
C ARG A 139 19.40 14.27 -7.75
N GLN A 140 20.15 13.53 -6.93
CA GLN A 140 20.57 12.16 -7.21
C GLN A 140 19.53 11.13 -6.77
N ILE A 141 18.43 11.54 -6.11
CA ILE A 141 17.43 10.61 -5.56
C ILE A 141 16.62 9.88 -6.64
N PHE A 142 16.54 10.43 -7.85
CA PHE A 142 15.63 9.94 -8.89
C PHE A 142 15.89 8.47 -9.27
N ILE A 143 17.16 8.09 -9.51
CA ILE A 143 17.51 6.71 -9.84
C ILE A 143 17.29 5.75 -8.64
N PRO A 144 17.81 6.01 -7.42
CA PRO A 144 17.51 5.21 -6.24
C PRO A 144 16.02 5.06 -5.96
N PHE A 145 15.24 6.12 -6.16
CA PHE A 145 13.78 6.13 -6.04
C PHE A 145 13.15 5.15 -7.02
N LEU A 146 13.45 5.28 -8.33
CA LEU A 146 12.92 4.39 -9.35
C LEU A 146 13.28 2.93 -9.08
N VAL A 147 14.53 2.66 -8.68
CA VAL A 147 14.98 1.31 -8.35
C VAL A 147 14.22 0.76 -7.14
N ALA A 148 14.10 1.54 -6.06
CA ALA A 148 13.39 1.13 -4.86
C ALA A 148 11.94 0.78 -5.16
N ASN A 149 11.22 1.72 -5.80
CA ASN A 149 9.81 1.56 -6.16
C ASN A 149 9.57 0.43 -7.16
N THR A 150 10.43 0.27 -8.16
CA THR A 150 10.29 -0.82 -9.15
C THR A 150 10.46 -2.17 -8.48
N LEU A 151 11.46 -2.35 -7.63
CA LEU A 151 11.71 -3.62 -6.95
C LEU A 151 10.56 -3.98 -6.01
N THR A 152 10.07 -3.03 -5.21
CA THR A 152 8.96 -3.27 -4.28
C THR A 152 7.66 -3.54 -5.03
N ASN A 153 7.35 -2.77 -6.07
CA ASN A 153 6.13 -2.99 -6.86
C ASN A 153 6.17 -4.29 -7.68
N ILE A 154 7.33 -4.75 -8.18
CA ILE A 154 7.44 -6.08 -8.81
C ILE A 154 7.11 -7.18 -7.81
N ILE A 155 7.68 -7.13 -6.60
CA ILE A 155 7.39 -8.11 -5.55
C ILE A 155 5.90 -8.09 -5.20
N MET A 156 5.32 -6.90 -5.02
CA MET A 156 3.90 -6.74 -4.75
C MET A 156 3.05 -7.31 -5.89
N THR A 157 3.39 -7.01 -7.15
CA THR A 157 2.70 -7.54 -8.33
C THR A 157 2.69 -9.06 -8.34
N ILE A 158 3.81 -9.71 -8.02
CA ILE A 158 3.89 -11.17 -7.93
C ILE A 158 2.97 -11.70 -6.83
N ILE A 159 2.96 -11.07 -5.65
CA ILE A 159 2.10 -11.47 -4.53
C ILE A 159 0.62 -11.32 -4.91
N TYR A 160 0.22 -10.15 -5.44
CA TYR A 160 -1.15 -9.91 -5.92
C TYR A 160 -1.54 -10.91 -7.00
N PHE A 161 -0.66 -11.19 -7.97
CA PHE A 161 -0.91 -12.16 -9.03
C PHE A 161 -1.12 -13.57 -8.47
N TRP A 162 -0.33 -13.99 -7.48
CA TRP A 162 -0.49 -15.29 -6.82
C TRP A 162 -1.82 -15.39 -6.06
N ILE A 163 -2.21 -14.33 -5.34
CA ILE A 163 -3.50 -14.27 -4.62
C ILE A 163 -4.65 -14.38 -5.61
N VAL A 164 -4.60 -13.59 -6.69
CA VAL A 164 -5.63 -13.61 -7.72
C VAL A 164 -5.66 -14.95 -8.45
N LYS A 165 -4.51 -15.51 -8.86
CA LYS A 165 -4.44 -16.82 -9.51
C LYS A 165 -4.93 -17.96 -8.61
N GLY A 166 -4.61 -17.94 -7.32
CA GLY A 166 -5.07 -18.93 -6.36
C GLY A 166 -6.59 -18.90 -6.15
N GLY A 167 -7.23 -17.78 -6.49
CA GLY A 167 -8.67 -17.62 -6.39
C GLY A 167 -9.44 -17.50 -7.69
N ALA A 168 -8.79 -17.42 -8.84
CA ALA A 168 -9.45 -17.22 -10.13
C ALA A 168 -9.60 -18.54 -10.91
N HIS A 169 -10.79 -18.77 -11.46
CA HIS A 169 -11.00 -19.68 -12.59
C HIS A 169 -10.93 -18.81 -13.85
N TRP A 170 -9.77 -18.82 -14.52
CA TRP A 170 -9.52 -18.04 -15.73
C TRP A 170 -10.12 -18.69 -16.98
#